data_AF-A0A6S7BN56-F1
#
_entry.id   AF-A0A6S7BN56-F1
#
_cell.length_a   1.000
_cell.length_b   1.000
_cell.length_c   1.000
_cell.angle_alpha   90.00
_cell.angle_beta   90.00
_cell.angle_gamma   90.00
#
_symmetry.space_group_name_H-M   'P 1'
#
loop_
_entity.id
_entity.type
_entity.pdbx_description
1 polymer ?
#
loop_
_entity_poly.entity_id
_entity_poly.type
_entity_poly.pdbx_seq_one_letter_code
_entity_poly.pdbx_strand_id
1 'polypeptide(L)'
;MTPPAVPISPSLLALAAHGVRLKVLAQIFPVLRHDVVGPLSNASLAAAMLRQSPEGADANALQQRCQRLAGDLTGMLDDGVAVVRELDQWLADNGARTSTETLLRECRKLMFSQLLLSRQSVVWPEDVADEELPQFTSRYLLLAWLLSLLQAMPADVVLTLDLSQTHAWHAHFSSEFGDDDVAAPATAITPQDVELLAAASGWRLERQAQCWSLHLPAPTPDK
;
A
#
# COMPACT_ATOMS: atom_id res chain seq x y z
N MET A 1 -4.25 9.32 -38.29
CA MET A 1 -4.03 7.86 -38.34
C MET A 1 -3.34 7.46 -37.04
N THR A 2 -4.11 7.04 -36.04
CA THR A 2 -3.59 6.43 -34.82
C THR A 2 -3.02 5.05 -35.19
N PRO A 3 -1.81 4.69 -34.74
CA PRO A 3 -1.28 3.35 -34.98
C PRO A 3 -2.19 2.31 -34.31
N PRO A 4 -2.35 1.11 -34.91
CA PRO A 4 -3.12 0.04 -34.28
C PRO A 4 -2.44 -0.36 -32.97
N ALA A 5 -3.22 -0.37 -31.88
CA ALA A 5 -2.76 -0.87 -30.58
C ALA A 5 -2.34 -2.33 -30.75
N VAL A 6 -1.03 -2.60 -30.66
CA VAL A 6 -0.51 -3.97 -30.68
C VAL A 6 -0.98 -4.65 -29.40
N PRO A 7 -1.73 -5.77 -29.47
CA PRO A 7 -2.17 -6.47 -28.28
C PRO A 7 -0.94 -7.00 -27.53
N ILE A 8 -0.77 -6.55 -26.29
CA ILE A 8 0.32 -7.01 -25.41
C ILE A 8 0.06 -8.49 -25.10
N SER A 9 1.03 -9.37 -25.37
CA SER A 9 0.93 -10.78 -25.01
C SER A 9 0.76 -10.93 -23.50
N PRO A 10 -0.01 -11.93 -23.00
CA PRO A 10 -0.30 -12.07 -21.57
C PRO A 10 0.96 -12.19 -20.70
N SER A 11 2.03 -12.80 -21.22
CA SER A 11 3.34 -12.87 -20.56
C SER A 11 4.03 -11.51 -20.42
N LEU A 12 3.94 -10.66 -21.44
CA LEU A 12 4.50 -9.31 -21.43
C LEU A 12 3.70 -8.40 -20.50
N LEU A 13 2.37 -8.55 -20.46
CA LEU A 13 1.52 -7.82 -19.51
C LEU A 13 1.84 -8.21 -18.07
N ALA A 14 2.02 -9.49 -17.78
CA ALA A 14 2.41 -9.97 -16.46
C ALA A 14 3.77 -9.41 -16.02
N LEU A 15 4.76 -9.37 -16.93
CA LEU A 15 6.07 -8.79 -16.65
C LEU A 15 6.00 -7.29 -16.41
N ALA A 16 5.25 -6.56 -17.25
CA ALA A 16 5.04 -5.12 -17.10
C ALA A 16 4.35 -4.80 -15.76
N ALA A 17 3.30 -5.54 -15.41
CA ALA A 17 2.62 -5.42 -14.11
C ALA A 17 3.57 -5.69 -12.95
N HIS A 18 4.45 -6.68 -13.04
CA HIS A 18 5.48 -6.92 -12.02
C HIS A 18 6.43 -5.73 -11.87
N GLY A 19 6.88 -5.14 -12.98
CA GLY A 19 7.67 -3.91 -12.96
C GLY A 19 6.95 -2.76 -12.25
N VAL A 20 5.65 -2.59 -12.49
CA VAL A 20 4.85 -1.59 -11.76
C VAL A 20 4.75 -1.90 -10.27
N ARG A 21 4.53 -3.16 -9.87
CA ARG A 21 4.50 -3.54 -8.45
C ARG A 21 5.81 -3.17 -7.73
N LEU A 22 6.95 -3.35 -8.38
CA LEU A 22 8.25 -2.91 -7.85
C LEU A 22 8.35 -1.39 -7.72
N LYS A 23 7.82 -0.61 -8.69
CA LYS A 23 7.73 0.85 -8.56
C LYS A 23 6.87 1.25 -7.35
N VAL A 24 5.70 0.64 -7.17
CA VAL A 24 4.81 0.90 -6.03
C VAL A 24 5.52 0.57 -4.72
N LEU A 25 6.19 -0.59 -4.65
CA LEU A 25 7.00 -0.97 -3.49
C LEU A 25 8.04 0.09 -3.17
N ALA A 26 8.77 0.59 -4.16
CA ALA A 26 9.78 1.62 -3.94
C ALA A 26 9.19 2.90 -3.32
N GLN A 27 7.94 3.25 -3.64
CA GLN A 27 7.26 4.41 -3.04
C GLN A 27 6.87 4.19 -1.58
N ILE A 28 6.37 3.00 -1.23
CA ILE A 28 5.90 2.69 0.14
C ILE A 28 7.00 2.12 1.05
N PHE A 29 8.13 1.69 0.48
CA PHE A 29 9.21 1.04 1.21
C PHE A 29 9.73 1.84 2.41
N PRO A 30 9.84 3.19 2.38
CA PRO A 30 10.22 3.95 3.57
C PRO A 30 9.31 3.71 4.78
N VAL A 31 7.99 3.57 4.54
CA VAL A 31 7.00 3.28 5.59
C VAL A 31 7.13 1.83 6.05
N LEU A 32 7.22 0.87 5.12
CA LEU A 32 7.41 -0.54 5.45
C LEU A 32 8.70 -0.78 6.25
N ARG A 33 9.80 -0.13 5.85
CA ARG A 33 11.09 -0.22 6.55
C ARG A 33 10.98 0.27 7.98
N HIS A 34 10.23 1.34 8.24
CA HIS A 34 10.05 1.85 9.59
C HIS A 34 9.37 0.81 10.50
N ASP A 35 8.31 0.16 9.99
CA ASP A 35 7.58 -0.89 10.71
C ASP A 35 8.47 -2.12 10.99
N VAL A 36 9.41 -2.43 10.10
CA VAL A 36 10.37 -3.56 10.24
C VAL A 36 11.53 -3.23 11.18
N VAL A 37 12.08 -2.02 11.11
CA VAL A 37 13.28 -1.64 11.87
C VAL A 37 12.97 -1.42 13.35
N GLY A 38 11.73 -1.01 13.70
CA GLY A 38 11.32 -0.74 15.08
C GLY A 38 11.50 -1.94 16.02
N PRO A 39 10.85 -3.09 15.76
CA PRO A 39 10.98 -4.28 16.59
C PRO A 39 12.43 -4.78 16.72
N LEU A 40 13.18 -4.80 15.61
CA LEU A 40 14.57 -5.25 15.60
C LEU A 40 15.50 -4.34 16.40
N SER A 41 15.31 -3.02 16.32
CA SER A 41 16.09 -2.05 17.10
C SER A 41 15.80 -2.17 18.60
N ASN A 42 14.53 -2.37 18.97
CA ASN A 42 14.13 -2.55 20.37
C ASN A 42 14.69 -3.87 20.94
N ALA A 43 14.65 -4.96 20.16
CA ALA A 43 15.27 -6.23 20.55
C ALA A 43 16.78 -6.09 20.77
N SER A 44 17.48 -5.37 19.88
CA SER A 44 18.92 -5.08 20.02
C SER A 44 19.23 -4.29 21.30
N LEU A 45 18.41 -3.29 21.63
CA LEU A 45 18.54 -2.52 22.87
C LEU A 45 18.29 -3.38 24.12
N ALA A 46 17.24 -4.19 24.14
CA ALA A 46 16.94 -5.10 25.25
C ALA A 46 18.08 -6.10 25.48
N ALA A 47 18.65 -6.65 24.40
CA ALA A 47 19.83 -7.51 24.46
C ALA A 47 21.07 -6.78 25.02
N ALA A 48 21.28 -5.51 24.66
CA ALA A 48 22.36 -4.70 25.23
C ALA A 48 22.14 -4.42 26.73
N MET A 49 20.89 -4.15 27.14
CA MET A 49 20.52 -3.93 28.55
C MET A 49 20.71 -5.19 29.40
N LEU A 50 20.51 -6.38 28.84
CA LEU A 50 20.81 -7.66 29.49
C LEU A 50 22.30 -7.87 29.72
N ARG A 51 23.16 -7.36 28.82
CA ARG A 51 24.62 -7.43 28.98
C ARG A 51 25.16 -6.47 30.04
N GLN A 52 24.37 -5.46 30.43
CA GLN A 52 24.72 -4.53 31.49
C GLN A 52 24.16 -4.98 32.84
N SER A 53 25.07 -5.22 33.80
CA SER A 53 24.71 -5.37 35.21
C SER A 53 24.66 -3.98 35.85
N PRO A 54 23.50 -3.55 36.37
CA PRO A 54 23.37 -2.26 37.03
C PRO A 54 24.17 -2.26 38.34
N GLU A 55 24.93 -1.19 38.57
CA GLU A 55 25.75 -1.04 39.78
C GLU A 55 24.86 -0.98 41.03
N GLY A 56 25.19 -1.79 42.04
CA GLY A 56 24.50 -1.79 43.33
C GLY A 56 23.18 -2.59 43.40
N ALA A 57 22.80 -3.33 42.35
CA ALA A 57 21.62 -4.19 42.40
C ALA A 57 21.90 -5.51 43.15
N ASP A 58 20.96 -5.93 44.02
CA ASP A 58 21.03 -7.25 44.63
C ASP A 58 20.76 -8.39 43.61
N ALA A 59 21.18 -9.61 43.96
CA ALA A 59 21.10 -10.76 43.05
C ALA A 59 19.67 -11.12 42.63
N ASN A 60 18.68 -10.92 43.50
CA ASN A 60 17.27 -11.23 43.22
C ASN A 60 16.66 -10.20 42.26
N ALA A 61 16.93 -8.91 42.48
CA ALA A 61 16.52 -7.82 41.61
C ALA A 61 17.15 -7.95 40.21
N LEU A 62 18.42 -8.39 40.15
CA LEU A 62 19.12 -8.64 38.89
C LEU A 62 18.51 -9.84 38.14
N GLN A 63 18.19 -10.92 38.85
CA GLN A 63 17.50 -12.09 38.28
C GLN A 63 16.10 -11.75 37.75
N GLN A 64 15.28 -11.02 38.52
CA GLN A 64 13.95 -10.59 38.09
C GLN A 64 13.99 -9.63 36.90
N ARG A 65 14.98 -8.72 36.85
CA ARG A 65 15.21 -7.85 35.69
C ARG A 65 15.59 -8.66 34.46
N CYS A 66 16.51 -9.61 34.59
CA CYS A 66 16.92 -10.48 33.48
C CYS A 66 15.75 -11.31 32.95
N GLN A 67 14.91 -11.87 33.81
CA GLN A 67 13.73 -12.63 33.40
C GLN A 67 12.72 -11.77 32.62
N ARG A 68 12.44 -10.54 33.10
CA ARG A 68 11.55 -9.61 32.38
C ARG A 68 12.12 -9.21 31.02
N LEU A 69 13.37 -8.75 30.98
CA LEU A 69 14.03 -8.35 29.74
C LEU A 69 14.17 -9.50 28.73
N ALA A 70 14.36 -10.74 29.20
CA ALA A 70 14.39 -11.91 28.32
C ALA A 70 13.00 -12.23 27.75
N GLY A 71 11.94 -12.06 28.54
CA GLY A 71 10.56 -12.16 28.07
C GLY A 71 10.23 -11.08 27.03
N ASP A 72 10.56 -9.82 27.34
CA ASP A 72 10.38 -8.69 26.44
C ASP A 72 11.15 -8.87 25.13
N LEU A 73 12.40 -9.34 25.22
CA LEU A 73 13.23 -9.65 24.05
C LEU A 73 12.60 -10.74 23.17
N THR A 74 12.04 -11.79 23.79
CA THR A 74 11.36 -12.87 23.04
C THR A 74 10.15 -12.31 22.29
N GLY A 75 9.31 -11.51 22.96
CA GLY A 75 8.17 -10.86 22.31
C GLY A 75 8.58 -9.95 21.15
N MET A 76 9.60 -9.11 21.35
CA MET A 76 10.10 -8.21 20.27
C MET A 76 10.69 -8.98 19.08
N LEU A 77 11.31 -10.14 19.32
CA LEU A 77 11.83 -11.00 18.25
C LEU A 77 10.70 -11.69 17.50
N ASP A 78 9.67 -12.17 18.20
CA ASP A 78 8.47 -12.76 17.60
C ASP A 78 7.74 -11.73 16.73
N ASP A 79 7.56 -10.50 17.24
CA ASP A 79 7.02 -9.37 16.47
C ASP A 79 7.89 -9.07 15.24
N GLY A 80 9.22 -9.08 15.38
CA GLY A 80 10.14 -8.90 14.27
C GLY A 80 10.02 -9.99 13.19
N VAL A 81 9.88 -11.25 13.59
CA VAL A 81 9.65 -12.37 12.67
C VAL A 81 8.30 -12.24 11.96
N ALA A 82 7.25 -11.84 12.68
CA ALA A 82 5.93 -11.60 12.10
C ALA A 82 6.01 -10.52 11.01
N VAL A 83 6.66 -9.39 11.28
CA VAL A 83 6.82 -8.31 10.31
C VAL A 83 7.64 -8.74 9.09
N VAL A 84 8.69 -9.57 9.26
CA VAL A 84 9.43 -10.13 8.10
C VAL A 84 8.56 -11.07 7.26
N ARG A 85 7.68 -11.86 7.88
CA ARG A 85 6.72 -12.70 7.14
C ARG A 85 5.67 -11.86 6.42
N GLU A 86 5.24 -10.76 7.01
CA GLU A 86 4.34 -9.80 6.34
C GLU A 86 5.02 -9.18 5.12
N LEU A 87 6.33 -8.85 5.19
CA LEU A 87 7.09 -8.40 4.02
C LEU A 87 7.12 -9.42 2.88
N ASP A 88 7.20 -10.72 3.18
CA ASP A 88 7.17 -11.77 2.16
C ASP A 88 5.86 -11.75 1.36
N GLN A 89 4.74 -11.47 2.04
CA GLN A 89 3.42 -11.33 1.40
C GLN A 89 3.32 -10.12 0.46
N TRP A 90 4.26 -9.17 0.54
CA TRP A 90 4.38 -8.12 -0.47
C TRP A 90 5.05 -8.62 -1.74
N LEU A 91 5.99 -9.56 -1.66
CA LEU A 91 6.76 -10.01 -2.81
C LEU A 91 6.11 -11.17 -3.56
N ALA A 92 5.37 -12.02 -2.83
CA ALA A 92 4.75 -13.21 -3.38
C ALA A 92 3.23 -13.20 -3.22
N ASP A 93 2.53 -13.64 -4.26
CA ASP A 93 1.10 -13.91 -4.20
C ASP A 93 0.88 -15.30 -3.58
N ASN A 94 0.26 -15.34 -2.41
CA ASN A 94 -0.11 -16.56 -1.69
C ASN A 94 -1.58 -16.95 -1.88
N GLY A 95 -2.32 -16.24 -2.76
CA GLY A 95 -3.74 -16.47 -2.99
C GLY A 95 -4.65 -15.99 -1.85
N ALA A 96 -4.14 -15.18 -0.92
CA ALA A 96 -4.95 -14.61 0.15
C ALA A 96 -6.05 -13.70 -0.41
N ARG A 97 -7.21 -13.74 0.25
CA ARG A 97 -8.32 -12.81 0.02
C ARG A 97 -8.47 -11.89 1.22
N THR A 98 -8.98 -10.69 0.97
CA THR A 98 -9.23 -9.69 2.01
C THR A 98 -10.51 -8.93 1.70
N SER A 99 -11.16 -8.39 2.73
CA SER A 99 -12.30 -7.49 2.52
C SER A 99 -11.83 -6.14 1.99
N THR A 100 -12.67 -5.48 1.19
CA THR A 100 -12.41 -4.11 0.71
C THR A 100 -12.11 -3.14 1.85
N GLU A 101 -12.81 -3.27 2.99
CA GLU A 101 -12.57 -2.43 4.17
C GLU A 101 -11.15 -2.62 4.73
N THR A 102 -10.72 -3.88 4.88
CA THR A 102 -9.39 -4.22 5.39
C THR A 102 -8.30 -3.71 4.46
N LEU A 103 -8.50 -3.91 3.16
CA LEU A 103 -7.61 -3.43 2.10
C LEU A 103 -7.46 -1.90 2.12
N LEU A 104 -8.58 -1.19 2.23
CA LEU A 104 -8.60 0.27 2.27
C LEU A 104 -7.88 0.80 3.51
N ARG A 105 -8.12 0.17 4.66
CA ARG A 105 -7.46 0.51 5.94
C ARG A 105 -5.94 0.34 5.85
N GLU A 106 -5.48 -0.77 5.28
CA GLU A 106 -4.04 -1.03 5.02
C GLU A 106 -3.44 0.06 4.12
N CYS A 107 -4.07 0.34 2.97
CA CYS A 107 -3.58 1.33 2.03
C CYS A 107 -3.57 2.75 2.63
N ARG A 108 -4.60 3.11 3.40
CA ARG A 108 -4.67 4.40 4.13
C ARG A 108 -3.51 4.55 5.11
N LYS A 109 -3.17 3.50 5.87
CA LYS A 109 -2.02 3.52 6.80
C LYS A 109 -0.73 3.81 6.04
N LEU A 110 -0.51 3.16 4.90
CA LEU A 110 0.71 3.31 4.11
C LEU A 110 0.83 4.69 3.44
N MET A 111 -0.29 5.31 3.08
CA MET A 111 -0.31 6.65 2.49
C MET A 111 -0.16 7.79 3.52
N PHE A 112 -0.28 7.49 4.82
CA PHE A 112 -0.32 8.50 5.87
C PHE A 112 0.85 9.48 5.83
N SER A 113 2.09 8.96 5.76
CA SER A 113 3.29 9.80 5.74
C SER A 113 3.36 10.69 4.51
N GLN A 114 2.88 10.21 3.35
CA GLN A 114 2.88 10.98 2.12
C GLN A 114 1.82 12.10 2.15
N LEU A 115 0.62 11.81 2.66
CA LEU A 115 -0.44 12.81 2.82
C LEU A 115 -0.05 13.90 3.82
N LEU A 116 0.60 13.52 4.93
CA LEU A 116 1.06 14.48 5.94
C LEU A 116 2.06 15.50 5.37
N LEU A 117 2.91 15.09 4.42
CA LEU A 117 3.95 15.95 3.85
C LEU A 117 3.49 16.77 2.64
N SER A 118 2.47 16.30 1.89
CA SER A 118 2.06 16.87 0.60
C SER A 118 1.02 17.98 0.68
N ARG A 119 0.47 18.29 1.87
CA ARG A 119 -0.69 19.21 2.07
C ARG A 119 -1.94 18.82 1.28
N GLN A 120 -1.97 17.62 0.74
CA GLN A 120 -3.11 17.08 0.00
C GLN A 120 -4.11 16.45 0.97
N SER A 121 -5.40 16.58 0.65
CA SER A 121 -6.47 16.03 1.48
C SER A 121 -7.20 14.91 0.74
N VAL A 122 -7.41 13.79 1.42
CA VAL A 122 -8.21 12.66 0.93
C VAL A 122 -9.37 12.43 1.89
N VAL A 123 -10.60 12.51 1.36
CA VAL A 123 -11.82 12.09 2.03
C VAL A 123 -12.00 10.60 1.74
N TRP A 124 -11.75 9.79 2.76
CA TRP A 124 -11.93 8.35 2.73
C TRP A 124 -13.41 8.00 2.91
N PRO A 125 -13.95 6.98 2.23
CA PRO A 125 -15.35 6.60 2.38
C PRO A 125 -15.63 6.10 3.80
N GLU A 126 -16.84 6.39 4.29
CA GLU A 126 -17.38 5.81 5.53
C GLU A 126 -18.02 4.45 5.26
N ASP A 127 -18.72 4.33 4.13
CA ASP A 127 -19.34 3.10 3.66
C ASP A 127 -18.53 2.46 2.55
N VAL A 128 -18.25 1.17 2.69
CA VAL A 128 -17.48 0.37 1.73
C VAL A 128 -18.27 -0.88 1.40
N ALA A 129 -18.36 -1.23 0.10
CA ALA A 129 -18.99 -2.48 -0.32
C ALA A 129 -18.25 -3.68 0.29
N ASP A 130 -19.03 -4.61 0.85
CA ASP A 130 -18.51 -5.85 1.44
C ASP A 130 -18.19 -6.86 0.34
N GLU A 131 -16.96 -6.77 -0.16
CA GLU A 131 -16.44 -7.67 -1.19
C GLU A 131 -15.11 -8.27 -0.78
N GLU A 132 -14.94 -9.56 -1.08
CA GLU A 132 -13.67 -10.23 -0.94
C GLU A 132 -12.85 -10.16 -2.24
N LEU A 133 -11.64 -9.61 -2.13
CA LEU A 133 -10.75 -9.37 -3.26
C LEU A 133 -9.45 -10.15 -3.10
N PRO A 134 -8.78 -10.55 -4.19
CA PRO A 134 -7.42 -11.08 -4.11
C PRO A 134 -6.50 -10.00 -3.54
N GLN A 135 -5.97 -10.24 -2.34
CA GLN A 135 -5.27 -9.23 -1.56
C GLN A 135 -4.04 -8.71 -2.32
N PHE A 136 -3.25 -9.63 -2.88
CA PHE A 136 -1.99 -9.28 -3.53
C PHE A 136 -2.20 -8.29 -4.69
N THR A 137 -3.06 -8.62 -5.66
CA THR A 137 -3.27 -7.77 -6.84
C THR A 137 -4.02 -6.48 -6.50
N SER A 138 -5.06 -6.56 -5.67
CA SER A 138 -5.89 -5.40 -5.36
C SER A 138 -5.16 -4.36 -4.53
N ARG A 139 -4.25 -4.77 -3.63
CA ARG A 139 -3.39 -3.86 -2.85
C ARG A 139 -2.46 -3.06 -3.74
N TYR A 140 -1.80 -3.72 -4.69
CA TYR A 140 -0.93 -3.02 -5.64
C TYR A 140 -1.71 -2.07 -6.53
N LEU A 141 -2.89 -2.49 -7.00
CA LEU A 141 -3.74 -1.65 -7.84
C LEU A 141 -4.22 -0.41 -7.08
N LEU A 142 -4.76 -0.58 -5.87
CA LEU A 142 -5.26 0.52 -5.04
C LEU A 142 -4.13 1.51 -4.71
N LEU A 143 -2.96 1.01 -4.29
CA LEU A 143 -1.81 1.87 -4.01
C LEU A 143 -1.32 2.61 -5.25
N ALA A 144 -1.18 1.94 -6.39
CA ALA A 144 -0.77 2.59 -7.63
C ALA A 144 -1.77 3.68 -8.05
N TRP A 145 -3.06 3.38 -7.92
CA TRP A 145 -4.12 4.32 -8.24
C TRP A 145 -4.08 5.56 -7.33
N LEU A 146 -4.00 5.37 -6.01
CA LEU A 146 -3.87 6.48 -5.05
C LEU A 146 -2.60 7.30 -5.29
N LEU A 147 -1.45 6.64 -5.48
CA LEU A 147 -0.19 7.31 -5.75
C LEU A 147 -0.26 8.13 -7.05
N SER A 148 -0.85 7.58 -8.10
CA SER A 148 -1.04 8.28 -9.38
C SER A 148 -1.99 9.46 -9.24
N LEU A 149 -3.09 9.32 -8.49
CA LEU A 149 -4.06 10.39 -8.25
C LEU A 149 -3.42 11.54 -7.47
N LEU A 150 -2.72 11.22 -6.37
CA LEU A 150 -2.04 12.22 -5.53
C LEU A 150 -0.93 12.95 -6.29
N GLN A 151 -0.20 12.26 -7.17
CA GLN A 151 0.85 12.88 -7.99
C GLN A 151 0.29 13.77 -9.10
N ALA A 152 -0.92 13.49 -9.59
CA ALA A 152 -1.59 14.31 -10.59
C ALA A 152 -2.30 15.54 -9.98
N MET A 153 -2.59 15.49 -8.68
CA MET A 153 -3.41 16.49 -8.00
C MET A 153 -2.60 17.74 -7.60
N PRO A 154 -3.07 18.96 -7.92
CA PRO A 154 -2.50 20.19 -7.39
C PRO A 154 -2.53 20.26 -5.86
N ALA A 155 -1.73 21.16 -5.29
CA ALA A 155 -1.91 21.52 -3.87
C ALA A 155 -3.33 22.07 -3.64
N ASP A 156 -3.91 21.80 -2.47
CA ASP A 156 -5.22 22.30 -2.01
C ASP A 156 -6.48 21.72 -2.69
N VAL A 157 -6.34 20.80 -3.66
CA VAL A 157 -7.47 20.01 -4.17
C VAL A 157 -7.78 18.86 -3.20
N VAL A 158 -9.08 18.58 -3.03
CA VAL A 158 -9.55 17.46 -2.21
C VAL A 158 -9.92 16.29 -3.10
N LEU A 159 -9.38 15.12 -2.79
CA LEU A 159 -9.73 13.84 -3.41
C LEU A 159 -10.78 13.13 -2.56
N THR A 160 -11.95 12.83 -3.12
CA THR A 160 -12.99 12.04 -2.45
C THR A 160 -13.06 10.66 -3.05
N LEU A 161 -12.92 9.62 -2.23
CA LEU A 161 -13.01 8.23 -2.64
C LEU A 161 -14.41 7.68 -2.33
N ASP A 162 -15.01 7.00 -3.30
CA ASP A 162 -16.27 6.26 -3.15
C ASP A 162 -16.04 4.80 -3.55
N LEU A 163 -16.11 3.91 -2.55
CA LEU A 163 -15.98 2.46 -2.70
C LEU A 163 -17.28 1.74 -2.24
N SER A 164 -18.41 2.46 -2.22
CA SER A 164 -19.70 1.92 -1.82
C SER A 164 -20.33 0.99 -2.86
N GLN A 165 -19.88 1.06 -4.12
CA GLN A 165 -20.38 0.25 -5.22
C GLN A 165 -19.56 -1.03 -5.40
N THR A 166 -20.25 -2.14 -5.67
CA THR A 166 -19.68 -3.48 -5.89
C THR A 166 -19.03 -3.68 -7.26
N HIS A 167 -19.24 -2.76 -8.20
CA HIS A 167 -18.78 -2.93 -9.59
C HIS A 167 -17.73 -1.90 -9.99
N ALA A 168 -17.58 -0.82 -9.23
CA ALA A 168 -16.60 0.21 -9.51
C ALA A 168 -16.22 0.96 -8.23
N TRP A 169 -14.97 1.41 -8.20
CA TRP A 169 -14.48 2.38 -7.23
C TRP A 169 -14.26 3.70 -7.93
N HIS A 170 -14.65 4.78 -7.29
CA HIS A 170 -14.57 6.12 -7.87
C HIS A 170 -13.68 7.04 -7.02
N ALA A 171 -12.95 7.89 -7.72
CA ALA A 171 -12.16 8.96 -7.16
C ALA A 171 -12.60 10.27 -7.80
N HIS A 172 -13.19 11.15 -6.99
CA HIS A 172 -13.72 12.44 -7.40
C HIS A 172 -12.80 13.56 -6.96
N PHE A 173 -12.55 14.52 -7.85
CA PHE A 173 -11.80 15.73 -7.52
C PHE A 173 -12.75 16.89 -7.24
N SER A 174 -12.43 17.71 -6.24
CA SER A 174 -13.24 18.89 -5.88
C SER A 174 -13.30 19.97 -6.97
N SER A 175 -12.38 19.93 -7.94
CA SER A 175 -12.32 20.85 -9.08
C SER A 175 -11.73 20.16 -10.30
N GLU A 176 -12.10 20.63 -11.50
CA GLU A 176 -11.36 20.28 -12.73
C GLU A 176 -9.96 20.85 -12.66
N PHE A 177 -8.98 20.05 -13.05
CA PHE A 177 -7.64 20.51 -13.38
C PHE A 177 -7.20 19.81 -14.67
N GLY A 178 -6.63 20.59 -15.59
CA GLY A 178 -6.14 20.08 -16.87
C GLY A 178 -4.74 19.47 -16.73
N ASP A 179 -4.36 18.63 -17.70
CA ASP A 179 -2.99 18.08 -17.83
C ASP A 179 -1.90 19.17 -17.95
N ASP A 180 -2.29 20.40 -18.32
CA ASP A 180 -1.37 21.51 -18.66
C ASP A 180 -0.93 22.38 -17.45
N ASP A 181 -1.53 22.23 -16.26
CA ASP A 181 -1.40 23.27 -15.23
C ASP A 181 -0.22 23.13 -14.26
N VAL A 182 0.64 22.12 -14.43
CA VAL A 182 1.90 22.04 -13.68
C VAL A 182 2.93 21.34 -14.57
N ALA A 183 4.12 21.92 -14.72
CA ALA A 183 5.31 21.14 -15.06
C ALA A 183 5.56 20.15 -13.91
N ALA A 184 4.78 19.06 -13.91
CA ALA A 184 4.75 18.12 -12.83
C ALA A 184 6.13 17.46 -12.74
N PRO A 185 6.74 17.36 -11.54
CA PRO A 185 7.90 16.51 -11.38
C PRO A 185 7.56 15.11 -11.90
N ALA A 186 8.53 14.45 -12.55
CA ALA A 186 8.31 13.13 -13.14
C ALA A 186 7.59 12.21 -12.15
N THR A 187 6.37 11.81 -12.48
CA THR A 187 5.53 11.01 -11.61
C THR A 187 6.15 9.62 -11.49
N ALA A 188 6.36 9.16 -10.26
CA ALA A 188 6.94 7.85 -10.00
C ALA A 188 5.97 6.72 -10.39
N ILE A 189 4.66 6.99 -10.32
CA ILE A 189 3.58 6.10 -10.76
C ILE A 189 2.69 6.87 -11.72
N THR A 190 2.62 6.41 -12.96
CA THR A 190 1.85 7.06 -14.03
C THR A 190 0.46 6.43 -14.17
N PRO A 191 -0.51 7.11 -14.82
CA PRO A 191 -1.81 6.52 -15.13
C PRO A 191 -1.68 5.23 -15.95
N GLN A 192 -0.70 5.17 -16.85
CA GLN A 192 -0.41 3.97 -17.65
C GLN A 192 0.06 2.79 -16.79
N ASP A 193 0.81 3.05 -15.72
CA ASP A 193 1.20 2.02 -14.75
C ASP A 193 -0.05 1.43 -14.05
N VAL A 194 -1.04 2.27 -13.73
CA VAL A 194 -2.33 1.83 -13.16
C VAL A 194 -3.13 1.00 -14.18
N GLU A 195 -3.18 1.42 -15.45
CA GLU A 195 -3.84 0.68 -16.53
C GLU A 195 -3.23 -0.72 -16.72
N LEU A 196 -1.90 -0.85 -16.63
CA LEU A 196 -1.21 -2.14 -16.71
C LEU A 196 -1.57 -3.08 -15.55
N LEU A 197 -1.62 -2.56 -14.31
CA LEU A 197 -2.03 -3.35 -13.14
C LEU A 197 -3.50 -3.74 -13.21
N ALA A 198 -4.37 -2.83 -13.65
CA ALA A 198 -5.79 -3.08 -13.81
C ALA A 198 -6.00 -4.21 -14.83
N ALA A 199 -5.43 -4.08 -16.03
CA ALA A 199 -5.53 -5.08 -17.08
C ALA A 199 -4.98 -6.45 -16.65
N ALA A 200 -3.84 -6.49 -15.96
CA ALA A 200 -3.26 -7.73 -15.46
C ALA A 200 -4.12 -8.42 -14.38
N SER A 201 -5.01 -7.68 -13.73
CA SER A 201 -5.92 -8.19 -12.69
C SER A 201 -7.35 -8.39 -13.21
N GLY A 202 -7.62 -8.12 -14.49
CA GLY A 202 -8.96 -8.17 -15.10
C GLY A 202 -9.84 -6.95 -14.80
N TRP A 203 -9.29 -5.92 -14.16
CA TRP A 203 -9.96 -4.64 -13.87
C TRP A 203 -9.83 -3.70 -15.05
N ARG A 204 -10.64 -2.64 -15.07
CA ARG A 204 -10.57 -1.58 -16.09
C ARG A 204 -10.50 -0.21 -15.44
N LEU A 205 -9.48 0.56 -15.79
CA LEU A 205 -9.41 1.98 -15.44
C LEU A 205 -10.17 2.82 -16.48
N GLU A 206 -11.00 3.74 -16.01
CA GLU A 206 -11.64 4.77 -16.80
C GLU A 206 -11.26 6.14 -16.21
N ARG A 207 -10.82 7.07 -17.07
CA ARG A 207 -10.35 8.39 -16.65
C ARG A 207 -11.19 9.48 -17.29
N GLN A 208 -11.72 10.34 -16.46
CA GLN A 208 -12.44 11.56 -16.83
C GLN A 208 -11.82 12.75 -16.06
N ALA A 209 -12.10 13.98 -16.49
CA ALA A 209 -11.46 15.18 -15.91
C ALA A 209 -11.69 15.33 -14.39
N GLN A 210 -12.87 14.94 -13.89
CA GLN A 210 -13.23 15.05 -12.46
C GLN A 210 -13.42 13.71 -11.76
N CYS A 211 -13.34 12.60 -12.49
CA CYS A 211 -13.65 11.28 -11.95
C CYS A 211 -12.75 10.22 -12.58
N TRP A 212 -11.99 9.52 -11.77
CA TRP A 212 -11.29 8.31 -12.19
C TRP A 212 -12.02 7.12 -11.57
N SER A 213 -12.23 6.08 -12.36
CA SER A 213 -12.99 4.90 -11.94
C SER A 213 -12.23 3.62 -12.21
N LEU A 214 -12.13 2.75 -11.20
CA LEU A 214 -11.64 1.39 -11.31
C LEU A 214 -12.83 0.43 -11.33
N HIS A 215 -13.12 -0.14 -12.49
CA HIS A 215 -14.19 -1.11 -12.65
C HIS A 215 -13.66 -2.51 -12.34
N LEU A 216 -14.39 -3.23 -11.48
CA LEU A 216 -14.07 -4.60 -11.12
C LEU A 216 -14.23 -5.52 -12.33
N PRO A 217 -13.55 -6.69 -12.35
CA PRO A 217 -13.76 -7.69 -13.38
C PRO A 217 -15.22 -8.10 -13.37
N ALA A 218 -15.88 -8.07 -14.54
CA ALA A 218 -17.23 -8.60 -14.66
C ALA A 218 -17.23 -10.07 -14.17
N PRO A 219 -18.26 -10.50 -13.40
CA PRO A 219 -18.38 -11.91 -13.04
C PRO A 219 -18.34 -12.71 -14.34
N THR A 220 -17.40 -13.65 -14.42
CA THR A 220 -17.35 -14.55 -15.57
C THR A 220 -18.66 -15.33 -15.55
N PRO A 221 -19.48 -15.30 -16.61
CA PRO A 221 -20.70 -16.10 -16.63
C PRO A 221 -20.27 -17.56 -16.47
N ASP A 222 -20.84 -18.25 -15.48
CA ASP A 222 -20.65 -19.67 -15.27
C ASP A 222 -20.88 -20.41 -16.60
N LYS A 223 -19.89 -21.21 -17.00
CA LYS A 223 -19.99 -22.10 -18.16
C LYS A 223 -20.70 -23.39 -17.81
#